data_AF-A0A8R7RDI4-F1
#
_entry.id   AF-A0A8R7RDI4-F1
#
_cell.length_a   1.000
_cell.length_b   1.000
_cell.length_c   1.000
_cell.angle_alpha   90.00
_cell.angle_beta   90.00
_cell.angle_gamma   90.00
#
_symmetry.space_group_name_H-M   'P 1'
#
loop_
_entity.id
_entity.type
_entity.pdbx_description
1 polymer ?
#
loop_
_entity_poly.entity_id
_entity_poly.type
_entity_poly.pdbx_seq_one_letter_code
_entity_poly.pdbx_strand_id
1 'polypeptide(L)'
;MVSAEQLVLDLCDPELRENALLELSKKREIFQDLAPLLWHSFGTVAALLQEIVSIYPSLSPPTLSPVASNRVCNALALLQCVASHPDTRIPFLNAHIPLYLYPFLNTTSKTRPFEYLRLTSLGVIGALVKVDDSEVIGFLLQTEIIPLCLRTMEMGSELSKTV
;
A
#
# COMPACT_ATOMS: atom_id res chain seq x y z
N MET A 1 26.38 7.59 -0.13
CA MET A 1 25.07 6.91 -0.12
C MET A 1 24.01 7.97 -0.38
N VAL A 2 23.02 7.68 -1.23
CA VAL A 2 21.87 8.59 -1.41
C VAL A 2 21.06 8.61 -0.12
N SER A 3 20.72 9.81 0.38
CA SER A 3 19.97 9.98 1.62
C SER A 3 18.48 9.62 1.43
N ALA A 4 17.76 9.38 2.53
CA ALA A 4 16.34 9.06 2.47
C ALA A 4 15.53 10.23 1.90
N GLU A 5 15.90 11.46 2.25
CA GLU A 5 15.26 12.69 1.78
C GLU A 5 15.37 12.84 0.26
N GLN A 6 16.54 12.58 -0.31
CA GLN A 6 16.70 12.63 -1.77
C GLN A 6 15.83 11.57 -2.46
N LEU A 7 15.80 10.33 -1.93
CA LEU A 7 14.94 9.29 -2.49
C LEU A 7 13.45 9.66 -2.39
N VAL A 8 13.03 10.35 -1.32
CA VAL A 8 11.65 10.83 -1.18
C VAL A 8 11.32 11.93 -2.20
N LEU A 9 12.26 12.83 -2.49
CA LEU A 9 12.11 13.81 -3.58
C LEU A 9 12.03 13.13 -4.94
N ASP A 10 12.87 12.12 -5.18
CA ASP A 10 12.91 11.34 -6.41
C ASP A 10 11.59 10.60 -6.70
N LEU A 11 10.74 10.35 -5.69
CA LEU A 11 9.39 9.78 -5.90
C LEU A 11 8.49 10.69 -6.75
N CYS A 12 8.70 12.01 -6.71
CA CYS A 12 7.91 12.95 -7.47
C CYS A 12 8.32 13.01 -8.96
N ASP A 13 9.54 12.60 -9.29
CA ASP A 13 10.05 12.53 -10.66
C ASP A 13 9.70 11.16 -11.30
N PRO A 14 8.87 11.10 -12.36
CA PRO A 14 8.50 9.84 -13.01
C PRO A 14 9.67 8.97 -13.48
N GLU A 15 10.80 9.58 -13.86
CA GLU A 15 11.98 8.86 -14.36
C GLU A 15 12.77 8.19 -13.23
N LEU A 16 12.78 8.81 -12.04
CA LEU A 16 13.54 8.34 -10.88
C LEU A 16 12.69 7.50 -9.92
N ARG A 17 11.37 7.66 -9.97
CA ARG A 17 10.42 7.08 -9.02
C ARG A 17 10.54 5.58 -8.86
N GLU A 18 10.73 4.82 -9.93
CA GLU A 18 10.80 3.35 -9.84
C GLU A 18 11.99 2.89 -8.98
N ASN A 19 13.15 3.51 -9.18
CA ASN A 19 14.33 3.23 -8.37
C ASN A 19 14.15 3.72 -6.92
N ALA A 20 13.57 4.90 -6.74
CA ALA A 20 13.28 5.46 -5.42
C ALA A 20 12.34 4.55 -4.60
N LEU A 21 11.26 4.05 -5.21
CA LEU A 21 10.33 3.10 -4.59
C LEU A 21 11.06 1.85 -4.10
N LEU A 22 11.91 1.25 -4.95
CA LEU A 22 12.66 0.05 -4.63
C LEU A 22 13.65 0.27 -3.49
N GLU A 23 14.38 1.38 -3.49
CA GLU A 23 15.39 1.66 -2.48
C GLU A 23 14.78 2.06 -1.13
N LEU A 24 13.68 2.83 -1.14
CA LEU A 24 12.95 3.17 0.09
C LEU A 24 12.26 1.94 0.69
N SER A 25 11.64 1.07 -0.12
CA SER A 25 10.94 -0.11 0.39
C SER A 25 11.88 -1.08 1.12
N LYS A 26 13.13 -1.20 0.66
CA LYS A 26 14.19 -1.99 1.34
C LYS A 26 14.67 -1.37 2.65
N LYS A 27 14.66 -0.04 2.75
CA LYS A 27 15.21 0.69 3.90
C LYS A 27 14.17 1.09 4.94
N ARG A 28 12.91 0.70 4.74
CA ARG A 28 11.77 1.09 5.57
C ARG A 28 11.88 0.71 7.06
N GLU A 29 12.67 -0.32 7.39
CA GLU A 29 12.91 -0.75 8.78
C GLU A 29 14.07 0.02 9.44
N ILE A 30 14.93 0.66 8.64
CA ILE A 30 16.13 1.36 9.10
C ILE A 30 15.79 2.81 9.48
N PHE A 31 14.81 3.40 8.79
CA PHE A 31 14.43 4.80 8.98
C PHE A 31 13.15 4.91 9.81
N GLN A 32 13.30 5.12 11.12
CA GLN A 32 12.18 5.27 12.05
C GLN A 32 11.25 6.44 11.67
N ASP A 33 11.82 7.54 11.15
CA ASP A 33 11.07 8.74 10.77
C ASP A 33 10.64 8.77 9.29
N LEU A 34 10.70 7.63 8.59
CA LEU A 34 10.33 7.57 7.16
C LEU A 34 8.85 7.91 6.93
N ALA A 35 7.95 7.50 7.82
CA ALA A 35 6.52 7.74 7.64
C ALA A 35 6.16 9.24 7.70
N PRO A 36 6.58 10.02 8.72
CA PRO A 36 6.43 11.47 8.70
C PRO A 36 7.08 12.13 7.48
N LEU A 37 8.28 11.68 7.08
CA LEU A 37 8.98 12.22 5.90
C LEU A 37 8.17 12.01 4.60
N LEU A 38 7.62 10.81 4.39
CA LEU A 38 6.77 10.50 3.25
C LEU A 38 5.47 11.33 3.26
N TRP A 39 4.88 11.52 4.44
CA TRP A 39 3.59 12.19 4.59
C TRP A 39 3.68 13.71 4.39
N HIS A 40 4.71 14.34 4.95
CA HIS A 40 4.86 15.79 4.94
C HIS A 40 5.65 16.31 3.73
N SER A 41 6.31 15.44 2.96
CA SER A 41 6.94 15.82 1.71
C SER A 41 5.91 16.15 0.63
N PHE A 42 6.14 17.26 -0.08
CA PHE A 42 5.22 17.76 -1.09
C PHE A 42 5.06 16.77 -2.25
N GLY A 43 3.82 16.37 -2.55
CA GLY A 43 3.48 15.52 -3.68
C GLY A 43 3.80 14.03 -3.50
N THR A 44 4.51 13.63 -2.43
CA THR A 44 4.97 12.24 -2.24
C THR A 44 3.80 11.27 -2.10
N VAL A 45 2.83 11.53 -1.22
CA VAL A 45 1.64 10.66 -1.07
C VAL A 45 0.83 10.60 -2.36
N ALA A 46 0.71 11.73 -3.09
CA ALA A 46 0.03 11.76 -4.38
C ALA A 46 0.75 10.92 -5.44
N ALA A 47 2.08 10.91 -5.46
CA ALA A 47 2.87 10.05 -6.32
C ALA A 47 2.67 8.56 -5.99
N LEU A 48 2.60 8.20 -4.70
CA LEU A 48 2.29 6.82 -4.28
C LEU A 48 0.88 6.40 -4.71
N LEU A 49 -0.12 7.28 -4.60
CA LEU A 49 -1.47 7.03 -5.10
C LEU A 49 -1.51 6.91 -6.63
N GLN A 50 -0.68 7.68 -7.34
CA GLN A 50 -0.55 7.58 -8.79
C GLN A 50 -0.07 6.18 -9.21
N GLU A 51 0.89 5.59 -8.48
CA GLU A 51 1.35 4.22 -8.73
C GLU A 51 0.22 3.19 -8.56
N ILE A 52 -0.64 3.37 -7.54
CA ILE A 52 -1.81 2.52 -7.31
C ILE A 52 -2.81 2.63 -8.47
N VAL A 53 -3.22 3.86 -8.81
CA VAL A 53 -4.26 4.09 -9.84
C VAL A 53 -3.76 3.69 -11.23
N SER A 54 -2.46 3.80 -11.49
CA SER A 54 -1.86 3.45 -12.80
C SER A 54 -2.09 1.99 -13.19
N ILE A 55 -2.24 1.08 -12.22
CA ILE A 55 -2.45 -0.34 -12.49
C ILE A 55 -3.92 -0.76 -12.55
N TYR A 56 -4.87 0.13 -12.22
CA TYR A 56 -6.31 -0.18 -12.26
C TYR A 56 -6.78 -0.76 -13.61
N PRO A 57 -6.34 -0.25 -14.78
CA PRO A 57 -6.73 -0.82 -16.07
C PRO A 57 -6.27 -2.27 -16.28
N SER A 58 -5.24 -2.72 -15.53
CA SER A 58 -4.69 -4.08 -15.62
C SER A 58 -5.33 -5.06 -14.63
N LEU A 59 -6.29 -4.61 -13.81
CA LEU A 59 -7.02 -5.48 -12.88
C LEU A 59 -8.14 -6.25 -13.60
N SER A 60 -8.78 -5.63 -14.58
CA SER A 60 -9.85 -6.21 -15.39
C SER A 60 -9.79 -5.66 -16.83
N PRO A 61 -9.42 -6.48 -17.84
CA PRO A 61 -9.02 -7.88 -17.73
C PRO A 61 -7.74 -8.07 -16.90
N PRO A 62 -7.49 -9.26 -16.32
CA PRO A 62 -6.38 -9.47 -15.39
C PRO A 62 -5.03 -9.62 -16.11
N THR A 63 -4.47 -8.50 -16.60
CA THR A 63 -3.24 -8.44 -17.41
C THR A 63 -2.03 -7.89 -16.64
N LEU A 64 -2.12 -7.79 -15.32
CA LEU A 64 -1.04 -7.27 -14.46
C LEU A 64 0.27 -8.08 -14.63
N SER A 65 1.34 -7.40 -15.04
CA SER A 65 2.66 -8.02 -15.21
C SER A 65 3.39 -8.18 -13.87
N PRO A 66 4.35 -9.11 -13.76
CA PRO A 66 5.19 -9.24 -12.56
C PRO A 66 5.95 -7.96 -12.21
N VAL A 67 6.44 -7.23 -13.22
CA VAL A 67 7.19 -5.97 -13.02
C VAL A 67 6.27 -4.89 -12.45
N ALA A 68 5.07 -4.71 -13.03
CA ALA A 68 4.10 -3.73 -12.55
C ALA A 68 3.62 -4.06 -11.12
N SER A 69 3.36 -5.34 -10.83
CA SER A 69 3.02 -5.81 -9.48
C SER A 69 4.12 -5.51 -8.47
N ASN A 70 5.38 -5.80 -8.77
CA ASN A 70 6.49 -5.49 -7.87
C ASN A 70 6.63 -3.98 -7.61
N ARG A 71 6.49 -3.16 -8.67
CA ARG A 71 6.58 -1.71 -8.57
C ARG A 71 5.49 -1.12 -7.67
N VAL A 72 4.22 -1.48 -7.88
CA VAL A 72 3.13 -1.00 -7.02
C VAL A 72 3.25 -1.56 -5.60
N CYS A 73 3.72 -2.81 -5.42
CA CYS A 73 3.93 -3.37 -4.08
C CYS A 73 5.01 -2.63 -3.29
N ASN A 74 6.04 -2.07 -3.95
CA ASN A 74 6.98 -1.17 -3.28
C ASN A 74 6.28 0.09 -2.78
N ALA A 75 5.36 0.67 -3.55
CA ALA A 75 4.56 1.81 -3.10
C ALA A 75 3.63 1.44 -1.93
N LEU A 76 2.97 0.28 -2.00
CA LEU A 76 2.15 -0.25 -0.91
C LEU A 76 2.96 -0.48 0.37
N ALA A 77 4.21 -0.96 0.24
CA ALA A 77 5.11 -1.15 1.37
C ALA A 77 5.44 0.18 2.09
N LEU A 78 5.53 1.29 1.35
CA LEU A 78 5.72 2.63 1.93
C LEU A 78 4.44 3.16 2.57
N LEU A 79 3.27 2.94 1.94
CA LEU A 79 1.97 3.28 2.55
C LEU A 79 1.71 2.47 3.82
N GLN A 80 2.17 1.22 3.88
CA GLN A 80 2.14 0.42 5.10
C GLN A 80 2.92 1.09 6.24
N CYS A 81 4.08 1.69 5.95
CA CYS A 81 4.84 2.45 6.95
C CYS A 81 4.05 3.65 7.45
N VAL A 82 3.46 4.43 6.55
CA VAL A 82 2.60 5.58 6.90
C VAL A 82 1.40 5.14 7.74
N ALA A 83 0.75 4.04 7.40
CA ALA A 83 -0.36 3.48 8.17
C ALA A 83 0.06 3.00 9.57
N SER A 84 1.29 2.48 9.70
CA SER A 84 1.79 1.94 10.97
C SER A 84 2.23 3.02 11.96
N HIS A 85 2.62 4.21 11.49
CA HIS A 85 3.21 5.25 12.33
C HIS A 85 2.14 6.09 13.05
N PRO A 86 2.26 6.35 14.36
CA PRO A 86 1.22 7.05 15.14
C PRO A 86 0.86 8.44 14.59
N ASP A 87 1.86 9.23 14.19
CA ASP A 87 1.63 10.61 13.75
C ASP A 87 0.93 10.72 12.38
N THR A 88 1.01 9.67 11.56
CA THR A 88 0.49 9.69 10.18
C THR A 88 -0.70 8.77 9.97
N ARG A 89 -0.99 7.86 10.91
CA ARG A 89 -2.09 6.88 10.79
C ARG A 89 -3.46 7.54 10.66
N ILE A 90 -3.79 8.46 11.58
CA ILE A 90 -5.10 9.14 11.56
C ILE A 90 -5.22 10.05 10.32
N PRO A 91 -4.21 10.86 9.95
CA PRO A 91 -4.22 11.57 8.68
C PRO A 91 -4.39 10.65 7.45
N PHE A 92 -3.73 9.49 7.43
CA PHE A 92 -3.84 8.49 6.36
C PHE A 92 -5.27 7.92 6.25
N LEU A 93 -5.90 7.65 7.40
CA LEU A 93 -7.29 7.20 7.49
C LEU A 93 -8.25 8.30 6.99
N ASN A 94 -8.10 9.53 7.49
CA ASN A 94 -8.94 10.68 7.13
C ASN A 94 -8.79 11.07 5.65
N ALA A 95 -7.65 10.80 5.03
CA ALA A 95 -7.44 10.94 3.59
C ALA A 95 -8.11 9.83 2.76
N HIS A 96 -8.79 8.86 3.40
CA HIS A 96 -9.48 7.74 2.77
C HIS A 96 -8.56 6.89 1.85
N ILE A 97 -7.25 6.90 2.10
CA ILE A 97 -6.26 6.14 1.32
C ILE A 97 -6.54 4.63 1.29
N PRO A 98 -7.02 3.98 2.38
CA PRO A 98 -7.34 2.55 2.34
C PRO A 98 -8.30 2.15 1.22
N LEU A 99 -9.21 3.04 0.81
CA LEU A 99 -10.21 2.75 -0.22
C LEU A 99 -9.59 2.53 -1.60
N TYR A 100 -8.42 3.11 -1.87
CA TYR A 100 -7.67 2.88 -3.11
C TYR A 100 -7.14 1.44 -3.21
N LEU A 101 -7.10 0.69 -2.10
CA LEU A 101 -6.60 -0.68 -2.07
C LEU A 101 -7.72 -1.71 -2.30
N TYR A 102 -8.98 -1.31 -2.19
CA TYR A 102 -10.11 -2.24 -2.28
C TYR A 102 -10.26 -2.87 -3.66
N PRO A 103 -10.04 -2.15 -4.78
CA PRO A 103 -9.98 -2.78 -6.10
C PRO A 103 -8.99 -3.94 -6.18
N PHE A 104 -7.86 -3.87 -5.46
CA PHE A 104 -6.86 -4.94 -5.41
C PHE A 104 -7.36 -6.16 -4.64
N LEU A 105 -7.95 -5.95 -3.47
CA LEU A 105 -8.53 -7.00 -2.64
C LEU A 105 -9.72 -7.70 -3.33
N ASN A 106 -10.42 -6.99 -4.21
CA ASN A 106 -11.56 -7.52 -4.96
C ASN A 106 -11.16 -8.45 -6.13
N THR A 107 -9.87 -8.48 -6.52
CA THR A 107 -9.39 -9.31 -7.63
C THR A 107 -9.43 -10.81 -7.32
N THR A 108 -9.68 -11.64 -8.33
CA THR A 108 -9.83 -13.11 -8.19
C THR A 108 -8.76 -13.92 -8.91
N SER A 109 -7.90 -13.27 -9.72
CA SER A 109 -6.82 -13.94 -10.44
C SER A 109 -5.82 -14.56 -9.45
N LYS A 110 -5.51 -15.85 -9.64
CA LYS A 110 -4.58 -16.63 -8.78
C LYS A 110 -3.13 -16.60 -9.27
N THR A 111 -2.81 -15.76 -10.24
CA THR A 111 -1.44 -15.61 -10.71
C THR A 111 -0.58 -14.95 -9.63
N ARG A 112 0.73 -15.26 -9.63
CA ARG A 112 1.67 -14.73 -8.64
C ARG A 112 1.64 -13.18 -8.50
N PRO A 113 1.55 -12.38 -9.58
CA PRO A 113 1.45 -10.92 -9.47
C PRO A 113 0.22 -10.44 -8.69
N PHE A 114 -0.92 -11.11 -8.87
CA PHE A 114 -2.17 -10.75 -8.19
C PHE A 114 -2.22 -11.23 -6.75
N GLU A 115 -1.71 -12.43 -6.46
CA GLU A 115 -1.54 -12.91 -5.08
C GLU A 115 -0.64 -11.97 -4.27
N TYR A 116 0.50 -11.57 -4.84
CA TYR A 116 1.42 -10.65 -4.19
C TYR A 116 0.81 -9.26 -3.96
N LEU A 117 0.06 -8.76 -4.95
CA LEU A 117 -0.67 -7.50 -4.83
C LEU A 117 -1.69 -7.53 -3.68
N ARG A 118 -2.51 -8.58 -3.59
CA ARG A 118 -3.50 -8.75 -2.51
C ARG A 118 -2.83 -8.85 -1.15
N LEU A 119 -1.81 -9.70 -1.01
CA LEU A 119 -1.09 -9.88 0.24
C LEU A 119 -0.48 -8.56 0.75
N THR A 120 0.14 -7.78 -0.15
CA THR A 120 0.75 -6.50 0.23
C THR A 120 -0.31 -5.47 0.60
N SER A 121 -1.46 -5.46 -0.10
CA SER A 121 -2.60 -4.60 0.21
C SER A 121 -3.20 -4.92 1.58
N LEU A 122 -3.40 -6.22 1.89
CA LEU A 122 -3.82 -6.67 3.21
C LEU A 122 -2.82 -6.27 4.29
N GLY A 123 -1.51 -6.28 3.99
CA GLY A 123 -0.48 -5.81 4.91
C GLY A 123 -0.65 -4.34 5.34
N VAL A 124 -1.14 -3.47 4.44
CA VAL A 124 -1.49 -2.07 4.77
C VAL A 124 -2.69 -2.03 5.72
N ILE A 125 -3.75 -2.77 5.42
CA ILE A 125 -4.95 -2.83 6.27
C ILE A 125 -4.63 -3.42 7.64
N GLY A 126 -3.85 -4.50 7.68
CA GLY A 126 -3.36 -5.14 8.90
C GLY A 126 -2.53 -4.17 9.78
N ALA A 127 -1.72 -3.31 9.16
CA ALA A 127 -0.96 -2.30 9.89
C ALA A 127 -1.86 -1.25 10.57
N LEU A 128 -3.00 -0.90 9.97
CA LEU A 128 -3.97 0.03 10.56
C LEU A 128 -4.63 -0.56 11.81
N VAL A 129 -5.06 -1.83 11.74
CA VAL A 129 -5.81 -2.46 12.84
C VAL A 129 -4.93 -2.96 13.99
N LYS A 130 -3.61 -3.05 13.79
CA LYS A 130 -2.67 -3.58 14.79
C LYS A 130 -2.65 -2.82 16.13
N VAL A 131 -3.10 -1.57 16.15
CA VAL A 131 -3.08 -0.70 17.33
C VAL A 131 -4.43 -0.64 18.08
N ASP A 132 -5.41 -1.47 17.70
CA ASP A 132 -6.73 -1.55 18.34
C ASP A 132 -7.43 -0.17 18.49
N ASP A 133 -7.25 0.69 17.49
CA ASP A 133 -7.81 2.05 17.49
C ASP A 133 -9.28 2.03 17.04
N SER A 134 -10.18 2.49 17.91
CA SER A 134 -11.63 2.51 17.65
C SER A 134 -12.02 3.34 16.41
N GLU A 135 -11.27 4.39 16.08
CA GLU A 135 -11.53 5.22 14.90
C GLU A 135 -11.23 4.44 13.62
N VAL A 136 -10.11 3.71 13.60
CA VAL A 136 -9.73 2.82 12.50
C VAL A 136 -10.78 1.72 12.30
N ILE A 137 -11.20 1.07 13.39
CA ILE A 137 -12.22 0.02 13.33
C ILE A 137 -13.55 0.60 12.83
N GLY A 138 -13.97 1.76 13.34
CA GLY A 138 -15.17 2.44 12.90
C GLY A 138 -15.17 2.76 11.41
N PHE A 139 -14.06 3.30 10.89
CA PHE A 139 -13.88 3.57 9.47
C PHE A 139 -13.99 2.30 8.61
N LEU A 140 -13.30 1.23 9.01
CA LEU A 140 -13.27 -0.03 8.26
C LEU A 140 -14.64 -0.71 8.21
N LEU A 141 -15.42 -0.63 9.30
CA LEU A 141 -16.79 -1.16 9.34
C LEU A 141 -17.73 -0.38 8.41
N GLN A 142 -17.54 0.93 8.27
CA GLN A 142 -18.38 1.78 7.41
C GLN A 142 -18.06 1.64 5.91
N THR A 143 -16.93 1.03 5.57
CA THR A 143 -16.39 1.00 4.19
C THR A 143 -16.43 -0.38 3.55
N GLU A 144 -17.13 -1.35 4.15
CA GLU A 144 -17.31 -2.70 3.60
C GLU A 144 -16.00 -3.51 3.47
N ILE A 145 -15.05 -3.36 4.40
CA ILE A 145 -13.86 -4.22 4.42
C ILE A 145 -14.19 -5.70 4.64
N ILE A 146 -15.25 -6.00 5.40
CA ILE A 146 -15.59 -7.37 5.85
C ILE A 146 -15.82 -8.31 4.65
N PRO A 147 -16.69 -7.98 3.67
CA PRO A 147 -16.83 -8.78 2.46
C PRO A 147 -15.52 -9.05 1.71
N LEU A 148 -14.60 -8.08 1.67
CA LEU A 148 -13.31 -8.21 1.00
C LEU A 148 -12.38 -9.18 1.75
N CYS A 149 -12.34 -9.10 3.08
CA CYS A 149 -11.59 -10.04 3.91
C CYS A 149 -12.15 -11.46 3.78
N LEU A 150 -13.47 -11.65 3.88
CA LEU A 150 -14.11 -12.96 3.74
C LEU A 150 -13.82 -13.61 2.39
N ARG A 151 -13.86 -12.84 1.30
CA ARG A 151 -13.47 -13.33 -0.03
C ARG A 151 -12.01 -13.77 -0.07
N THR A 152 -11.12 -13.01 0.55
CA THR A 152 -9.69 -13.36 0.58
C THR A 152 -9.44 -14.61 1.43
N MET A 153 -10.15 -14.77 2.55
CA MET A 153 -10.13 -15.98 3.38
C MET A 153 -10.62 -17.22 2.61
N GLU A 154 -11.62 -17.07 1.74
CA GLU A 154 -12.14 -18.16 0.92
C GLU A 154 -11.15 -18.54 -0.20
N MET A 155 -10.65 -17.55 -0.95
CA MET A 155 -10.03 -17.78 -2.26
C MET A 155 -8.52 -17.53 -2.33
N GLY A 156 -7.93 -16.84 -1.35
CA GLY A 156 -6.53 -16.42 -1.36
C GLY A 156 -5.53 -17.54 -1.05
N SER A 157 -4.24 -17.24 -1.24
CA SER A 157 -3.13 -18.05 -0.73
C SER A 157 -3.15 -18.19 0.80
N GLU A 158 -2.51 -19.23 1.33
CA GLU A 158 -2.43 -19.49 2.78
C GLU A 158 -1.96 -18.28 3.59
N LEU A 159 -0.95 -17.55 3.08
CA LEU A 159 -0.49 -16.31 3.69
C LEU A 159 -1.58 -15.23 3.69
N SER A 160 -2.28 -15.05 2.57
CA SER A 160 -3.35 -14.06 2.46
C SER A 160 -4.57 -14.40 3.32
N LYS A 161 -4.80 -15.69 3.63
CA LYS A 161 -5.87 -16.12 4.53
C LYS A 161 -5.53 -15.91 6.01
N THR A 162 -4.24 -15.89 6.32
CA THR A 162 -3.74 -15.72 7.70
C THR A 162 -3.72 -14.25 8.12
N VAL A 163 -3.38 -13.35 7.19
CA VAL A 163 -3.42 -11.90 7.40
C VAL A 163 -4.87 -11.42 7.49
#